data_AF-R6YJS2-F1
#
_entry.id   AF-R6YJS2-F1
#
_cell.length_a   1.000
_cell.length_b   1.000
_cell.length_c   1.000
_cell.angle_alpha   90.00
_cell.angle_beta   90.00
_cell.angle_gamma   90.00
#
_symmetry.space_group_name_H-M   'P 1'
#
loop_
_entity.id
_entity.type
_entity.pdbx_description
1 polymer ?
#
loop_
_entity_poly.entity_id
_entity_poly.type
_entity_poly.pdbx_seq_one_letter_code
_entity_poly.pdbx_strand_id
1 'polypeptide(L)'
;MNADFLKLTELSTQAVETAIPAAKAYFRTSDSITEKVHRVYFYEKEADKQAKSLKKKVFHTMDELRLSQKFHLRYFALHIEEISMEAEKVADQLSVMSIKRSI
;
A
#
# COMPACT_ATOMS: atom_id res chain seq x y z
N MET A 1 -3.77 17.35 8.42
CA MET A 1 -4.71 16.60 7.56
C MET A 1 -4.20 16.51 6.13
N ASN A 2 -3.98 17.63 5.43
CA ASN A 2 -3.46 17.58 4.05
C ASN A 2 -2.15 16.76 3.98
N ALA A 3 -1.19 17.05 4.86
CA ALA A 3 0.05 16.27 4.98
C ALA A 3 -0.16 14.77 5.27
N ASP A 4 -1.20 14.41 6.04
CA ASP A 4 -1.47 13.01 6.38
C ASP A 4 -1.98 12.23 5.15
N PHE A 5 -2.83 12.87 4.34
CA PHE A 5 -3.32 12.32 3.08
C PHE A 5 -2.24 12.28 2.00
N LEU A 6 -1.45 13.35 1.86
CA LEU A 6 -0.31 13.36 0.93
C LEU A 6 0.69 12.24 1.27
N LYS A 7 0.94 12.02 2.57
CA LYS A 7 1.83 10.94 2.99
C LYS A 7 1.26 9.56 2.65
N LEU A 8 -0.04 9.36 2.86
CA LEU A 8 -0.70 8.12 2.48
C LEU A 8 -0.62 7.90 0.96
N THR A 9 -0.91 8.92 0.16
CA THR A 9 -0.79 8.87 -1.30
C THR A 9 0.64 8.53 -1.73
N GLU A 10 1.65 9.18 -1.16
CA GLU A 10 3.05 8.91 -1.46
C GLU A 10 3.41 7.44 -1.19
N LEU A 11 3.06 6.91 -0.01
CA LEU A 11 3.34 5.52 0.35
C LEU A 11 2.62 4.53 -0.56
N SER A 12 1.35 4.80 -0.88
CA SER A 12 0.58 3.98 -1.80
C SER A 12 1.17 3.96 -3.21
N THR A 13 1.62 5.11 -3.71
CA THR A 13 2.30 5.18 -5.01
C THR A 13 3.65 4.46 -4.97
N GLN A 14 4.42 4.56 -3.89
CA GLN A 14 5.69 3.84 -3.74
C GLN A 14 5.51 2.31 -3.76
N ALA A 15 4.42 1.78 -3.18
CA ALA A 15 4.09 0.35 -3.29
C ALA A 15 3.88 -0.06 -4.75
N VAL A 16 3.13 0.72 -5.53
CA VAL A 16 2.90 0.47 -6.96
C VAL A 16 4.20 0.58 -7.77
N GLU A 17 4.98 1.63 -7.55
CA GLU A 17 6.25 1.86 -8.26
C GLU A 17 7.25 0.72 -8.03
N THR A 18 7.28 0.17 -6.81
CA THR A 18 8.16 -0.95 -6.47
C THR A 18 7.65 -2.31 -6.95
N ALA A 19 6.36 -2.45 -7.27
CA ALA A 19 5.82 -3.66 -7.90
C ALA A 19 6.29 -3.82 -9.35
N ILE A 20 6.53 -2.72 -10.09
CA ILE A 20 7.00 -2.75 -11.48
C ILE A 20 8.35 -3.50 -11.63
N PRO A 21 9.43 -3.18 -10.89
CA PRO A 21 10.68 -3.91 -10.99
C PRO A 21 10.56 -5.34 -10.46
N ALA A 22 9.68 -5.65 -9.51
CA ALA A 22 9.40 -7.02 -9.08
C ALA A 22 8.79 -7.86 -10.22
N ALA A 23 7.79 -7.31 -10.90
CA ALA A 23 7.17 -7.95 -12.07
C ALA A 23 8.18 -8.16 -13.21
N LYS A 24 9.07 -7.20 -13.47
CA LYS A 24 10.15 -7.35 -14.47
C LYS A 24 11.15 -8.42 -14.08
N ALA A 25 11.51 -8.52 -12.80
CA ALA A 25 12.48 -9.49 -12.30
C ALA A 25 11.98 -10.93 -12.47
N TYR A 26 10.68 -11.18 -12.32
CA TYR A 26 10.09 -12.49 -12.61
C TYR A 26 10.48 -13.02 -14.00
N PHE A 27 10.42 -12.19 -15.03
CA PHE A 27 10.72 -12.62 -16.40
C PHE A 27 12.23 -12.62 -16.72
N ARG A 28 13.02 -11.73 -16.12
CA ARG A 28 14.40 -11.44 -16.56
C ARG A 28 15.50 -11.85 -15.58
N THR A 29 15.25 -11.73 -14.28
CA THR A 29 16.27 -11.87 -13.22
C THR A 29 15.65 -12.52 -11.98
N SER A 30 15.29 -13.81 -12.12
CA SER A 30 14.50 -14.55 -11.13
C SER A 30 15.12 -14.55 -9.73
N ASP A 31 16.45 -14.52 -9.60
CA ASP A 31 17.14 -14.56 -8.30
C ASP A 31 16.87 -13.30 -7.44
N SER A 32 16.49 -12.19 -8.08
CA SER A 32 16.21 -10.92 -7.40
C SER A 32 14.74 -10.71 -7.05
N ILE A 33 13.86 -11.66 -7.37
CA ILE A 33 12.40 -11.49 -7.21
C ILE A 33 11.99 -11.34 -5.74
N THR A 34 12.55 -12.17 -4.86
CA THR A 34 12.21 -12.19 -3.43
C THR A 34 12.48 -10.85 -2.77
N GLU A 35 13.67 -10.28 -3.00
CA GLU A 35 14.04 -8.97 -2.48
C GLU A 35 13.09 -7.88 -2.98
N LYS A 36 12.73 -7.90 -4.26
CA LYS A 36 11.86 -6.88 -4.86
C LYS A 36 10.42 -6.99 -4.37
N VAL A 37 9.90 -8.20 -4.22
CA VAL A 37 8.59 -8.48 -3.61
C VAL A 37 8.53 -7.97 -2.17
N HIS A 38 9.60 -8.18 -1.38
CA HIS A 38 9.68 -7.68 -0.01
C HIS A 38 9.60 -6.15 0.09
N ARG A 39 10.12 -5.42 -0.91
CA ARG A 39 10.00 -3.96 -0.95
C ARG A 39 8.56 -3.50 -1.17
N VAL A 40 7.78 -4.23 -1.95
CA VAL A 40 6.34 -3.93 -2.13
C VAL A 40 5.62 -4.08 -0.79
N TYR A 41 5.84 -5.20 -0.10
CA TYR A 41 5.25 -5.44 1.23
C TYR A 41 5.67 -4.38 2.27
N PHE A 42 6.89 -3.86 2.18
CA PHE A 42 7.32 -2.78 3.07
C PHE A 42 6.47 -1.51 2.88
N TYR A 43 6.30 -1.06 1.64
CA TYR A 43 5.54 0.16 1.37
C TYR A 43 4.04 -0.01 1.61
N GLU A 44 3.47 -1.19 1.33
CA GLU A 44 2.09 -1.51 1.71
C GLU A 44 1.89 -1.38 3.22
N LYS A 45 2.77 -1.98 4.05
CA LYS A 45 2.64 -1.89 5.51
C LYS A 45 2.76 -0.48 6.05
N GLU A 46 3.64 0.34 5.47
CA GLU A 46 3.75 1.75 5.85
C GLU A 46 2.48 2.53 5.43
N ALA A 47 1.89 2.24 4.27
CA ALA A 47 0.63 2.82 3.83
C ALA A 47 -0.54 2.42 4.76
N ASP A 48 -0.68 1.15 5.11
CA ASP A 48 -1.68 0.65 6.08
C ASP A 48 -1.53 1.34 7.45
N LYS A 49 -0.30 1.43 7.96
CA LYS A 49 -0.03 2.12 9.21
C LYS A 49 -0.43 3.59 9.16
N GLN A 50 -0.10 4.28 8.07
CA GLN A 50 -0.47 5.68 7.87
C GLN A 50 -1.99 5.85 7.76
N ALA A 51 -2.67 4.97 7.02
CA ALA A 51 -4.12 4.99 6.87
C ALA A 51 -4.83 4.72 8.21
N LYS A 52 -4.39 3.74 9.00
CA LYS A 52 -4.90 3.47 10.35
C LYS A 52 -4.74 4.68 11.26
N SER A 53 -3.56 5.32 11.25
CA SER A 53 -3.29 6.53 12.02
C SER A 53 -4.22 7.68 11.62
N LEU A 54 -4.37 7.93 10.31
CA LEU A 54 -5.25 8.95 9.76
C LEU A 54 -6.72 8.70 10.12
N LYS A 55 -7.22 7.48 9.93
CA LYS A 55 -8.58 7.07 10.31
C LYS A 55 -8.79 7.29 11.82
N LYS A 56 -7.85 6.88 12.67
CA LYS A 56 -7.93 7.10 14.13
C LYS A 56 -8.03 8.57 14.48
N LYS A 57 -7.18 9.42 13.87
CA LYS A 57 -7.18 10.88 14.05
C LYS A 57 -8.53 11.50 13.69
N VAL A 58 -9.10 11.11 12.54
CA VAL A 58 -10.42 11.59 12.08
C VAL A 58 -11.53 11.33 13.12
N PHE A 59 -11.54 10.15 13.75
CA PHE A 59 -12.59 9.83 14.72
C PHE A 59 -12.34 10.38 16.13
N HIS A 60 -11.08 10.44 16.57
CA HIS A 60 -10.73 10.69 17.98
C HIS A 60 -10.24 12.12 18.28
N THR A 61 -9.84 12.90 17.28
CA THR A 61 -9.20 14.21 17.53
C THR A 61 -9.88 15.36 16.80
N MET A 62 -10.94 15.11 16.04
CA MET A 62 -11.61 16.11 15.20
C MET A 62 -13.06 16.28 15.63
N ASP A 63 -13.22 16.83 16.83
CA ASP A 63 -14.52 16.96 17.48
C ASP A 63 -15.42 18.02 16.82
N GLU A 64 -14.83 18.91 16.03
CA GLU A 64 -15.52 19.92 15.22
C GLU A 64 -16.26 19.33 14.00
N LEU A 65 -15.91 18.12 13.58
CA LEU A 65 -16.50 17.48 12.40
C LEU A 65 -17.74 16.68 12.76
N ARG A 66 -18.78 16.84 11.94
CA ARG A 66 -19.96 15.96 11.97
C ARG A 66 -19.55 14.54 11.58
N LEU A 67 -20.29 13.56 12.09
CA LEU A 67 -20.04 12.15 11.80
C LEU A 67 -20.03 11.86 10.28
N SER A 68 -20.93 12.46 9.51
CA SER A 68 -20.96 12.32 8.04
C SER A 68 -19.66 12.79 7.38
N GLN A 69 -19.08 13.90 7.85
CA GLN A 69 -17.79 14.40 7.33
C GLN A 69 -16.64 13.45 7.70
N LYS A 70 -16.64 12.91 8.93
CA LYS A 70 -15.68 11.89 9.36
C LYS A 70 -15.73 10.64 8.47
N PHE A 71 -16.93 10.20 8.08
CA PHE A 71 -17.10 9.09 7.15
C PHE A 71 -16.52 9.37 5.76
N HIS A 72 -16.72 10.57 5.20
CA HIS A 72 -16.11 10.93 3.91
C HIS A 72 -14.58 10.93 3.96
N LEU A 73 -13.99 11.48 5.02
CA LEU A 73 -12.52 11.45 5.19
C LEU A 73 -11.98 10.03 5.33
N ARG A 74 -12.66 9.18 6.11
CA ARG A 74 -12.33 7.76 6.22
C ARG A 74 -12.42 7.05 4.87
N TYR A 75 -13.45 7.36 4.09
CA TYR A 75 -13.69 6.78 2.77
C TYR A 75 -12.55 7.13 1.81
N PHE A 76 -12.12 8.39 1.76
CA PHE A 76 -10.97 8.78 0.95
C PHE A 76 -9.68 8.10 1.41
N ALA A 77 -9.44 8.00 2.72
CA ALA A 77 -8.26 7.31 3.24
C ALA A 77 -8.26 5.82 2.84
N LEU A 78 -9.43 5.16 2.89
CA LEU A 78 -9.58 3.77 2.43
C LEU A 78 -9.22 3.63 0.94
N HIS A 79 -9.77 4.48 0.07
CA HIS A 79 -9.55 4.32 -1.38
C HIS A 79 -8.11 4.61 -1.80
N ILE A 80 -7.39 5.46 -1.05
CA ILE A 80 -5.97 5.70 -1.30
C ILE A 80 -5.12 4.51 -0.79
N GLU A 81 -5.46 3.94 0.37
CA GLU A 81 -4.80 2.74 0.92
C GLU A 81 -5.02 1.51 0.01
N GLU A 82 -6.20 1.34 -0.59
CA GLU A 82 -6.49 0.23 -1.51
C GLU A 82 -5.50 0.15 -2.68
N ILE A 83 -4.91 1.27 -3.10
CA ILE A 83 -3.87 1.30 -4.15
C ILE A 83 -2.62 0.49 -3.72
N SER A 84 -2.19 0.57 -2.46
CA SER A 84 -1.06 -0.22 -1.98
C SER A 84 -1.42 -1.70 -1.83
N MET A 85 -2.66 -1.99 -1.43
CA MET A 85 -3.17 -3.37 -1.35
C MET A 85 -3.19 -4.04 -2.73
N GLU A 86 -3.56 -3.33 -3.80
CA GLU A 86 -3.47 -3.88 -5.16
C GLU A 86 -2.03 -4.19 -5.56
N ALA A 87 -1.05 -3.37 -5.13
CA ALA A 87 0.36 -3.66 -5.34
C ALA A 87 0.83 -4.91 -4.57
N GLU A 88 0.38 -5.08 -3.33
CA GLU A 88 0.63 -6.30 -2.53
C GLU A 88 0.07 -7.55 -3.23
N LYS A 89 -1.16 -7.51 -3.76
CA LYS A 89 -1.74 -8.65 -4.50
C LYS A 89 -0.87 -9.05 -5.70
N VAL A 90 -0.28 -8.07 -6.41
CA VAL A 90 0.69 -8.36 -7.48
C VAL A 90 1.94 -9.04 -6.91
N ALA A 91 2.46 -8.55 -5.78
CA ALA A 91 3.62 -9.13 -5.11
C ALA A 91 3.37 -10.58 -4.64
N ASP A 92 2.18 -10.87 -4.10
CA ASP A 92 1.75 -12.21 -3.70
C ASP A 92 1.71 -13.17 -4.88
N GLN A 93 1.12 -12.74 -6.00
CA GLN A 93 1.09 -13.53 -7.23
C GLN A 93 2.51 -13.83 -7.73
N LEU A 94 3.37 -12.81 -7.78
CA LEU A 94 4.77 -12.97 -8.18
C LEU A 94 5.52 -13.93 -7.25
N SER A 95 5.27 -13.86 -5.94
CA SER A 95 5.86 -14.75 -4.93
C SER A 95 5.48 -16.20 -5.19
N VAL A 96 4.18 -16.49 -5.36
CA VAL A 96 3.69 -17.85 -5.67
C VAL A 96 4.24 -18.36 -6.99
N MET A 97 4.23 -17.52 -8.04
CA MET A 97 4.76 -17.87 -9.35
C MET A 97 6.26 -18.15 -9.32
N SER A 98 7.01 -17.47 -8.45
CA SER A 98 8.46 -17.69 -8.30
C SER A 98 8.77 -19.06 -7.71
N ILE A 99 8.01 -19.49 -6.70
CA ILE A 99 8.16 -20.81 -6.07
C ILE A 99 7.87 -21.91 -7.10
N LYS A 100 6.79 -21.77 -7.87
CA LYS A 100 6.39 -22.77 -8.89
C LYS A 100 7.40 -22.91 -10.03
N ARG A 101 8.26 -21.91 -10.25
CA ARG A 101 9.30 -21.95 -11.28
C ARG A 101 10.54 -22.73 -10.82
N SER A 102 10.79 -22.78 -9.52
CA SER A 102 11.98 -23.41 -8.94
C SER A 102 11.80 -24.91 -8.64
N ILE A 103 10.60 -25.45 -8.83
CA ILE A 103 10.24 -26.88 -8.71
C ILE A 103 10.25 -27.49 -10.11
#